data_AF-A0A1V4QKP6-F1
#
_entry.id   AF-A0A1V4QKP6-F1
#
_cell.length_a   1.000
_cell.length_b   1.000
_cell.length_c   1.000
_cell.angle_alpha   90.00
_cell.angle_beta   90.00
_cell.angle_gamma   90.00
#
_symmetry.space_group_name_H-M   'P 1'
#
loop_
_entity.id
_entity.type
_entity.pdbx_description
1 polymer ?
#
loop_
_entity_poly.entity_id
_entity_poly.type
_entity_poly.pdbx_seq_one_letter_code
_entity_poly.pdbx_strand_id
1 'polypeptide(L)'
;MREWRTHWGLAILGAVFLFLALSLPSGAKPQAMSEEIFTRLINGYAFMQGGRYDAAQLEFEKVIKAEVHNPFANNNLAVIMERQGKMPEALAYLKQGAVHAEDYYNQLQQICFPGGLCHAVRPIKELGQKSAVAPIIRENINRLEAQIASQPADTTGRTSLLKSILAEFTVRDLAYILGLSGIFVGIIMFGAAVYYLIVDPVRLRRQVVQRLQASQKTYEYQAKLFREEQQAKETPIMSFLEKAVGKVMRANIQRYLLQADIFWTPGKFLTLAAFLGTIGFILGFIWNQNWLWGLGLALIIELGVFLYLRQQRNRKSTMFEAQMPDAMQLLARSLRAGHTLPSAIELLSQEGSPPLANEMRIAFDQQRFGLSMAEALIQMTDRVNSRDLQYFVTAVLIQAETGGNLTEVMEKIGQLIRDRLNFKAKVKGLTAEGRFSALILVILPIVMFFVILLINPDYGMALVQEELGHKLLLAGCISMLLGCFAMYKLIKSVET
;
A
#
# COMPACT_ATOMS: atom_id res chain seq x y z
N MET A 1 12.58 40.37 -5.29
CA MET A 1 12.66 38.90 -5.13
C MET A 1 13.55 38.49 -3.94
N ARG A 2 13.14 38.78 -2.71
CA ARG A 2 13.77 38.19 -1.50
C ARG A 2 12.77 37.87 -0.38
N GLU A 3 11.53 38.37 -0.48
CA GLU A 3 10.48 38.20 0.53
C GLU A 3 9.40 37.15 0.19
N TRP A 4 9.42 36.52 -0.99
CA TRP A 4 8.37 35.56 -1.40
C TRP A 4 8.74 34.07 -1.25
N ARG A 5 10.01 33.75 -0.95
CA ARG A 5 10.44 32.36 -0.63
C ARG A 5 10.07 31.94 0.80
N THR A 6 9.72 32.89 1.67
CA THR A 6 9.35 32.64 3.07
C THR A 6 7.90 32.18 3.21
N HIS A 7 6.97 32.60 2.35
CA HIS A 7 5.54 32.33 2.58
C HIS A 7 5.08 30.90 2.24
N TRP A 8 5.62 30.24 1.21
CA TRP A 8 5.31 28.83 0.94
C TRP A 8 6.14 27.88 1.81
N GLY A 9 7.38 28.28 2.15
CA GLY A 9 8.16 27.62 3.19
C GLY A 9 7.43 27.65 4.53
N LEU A 10 6.87 28.79 4.93
CA LEU A 10 6.06 28.97 6.15
C LEU A 10 4.66 28.37 6.08
N ALA A 11 4.07 28.19 4.89
CA ALA A 11 2.77 27.52 4.74
C ALA A 11 2.89 25.99 4.79
N ILE A 12 3.98 25.43 4.24
CA ILE A 12 4.29 24.00 4.33
C ILE A 12 4.90 23.68 5.70
N LEU A 13 5.82 24.50 6.22
CA LEU A 13 6.24 24.44 7.62
C LEU A 13 5.06 24.69 8.55
N GLY A 14 4.12 25.56 8.20
CA GLY A 14 2.93 25.89 8.99
C GLY A 14 1.90 24.77 9.00
N ALA A 15 1.71 24.04 7.89
CA ALA A 15 0.87 22.84 7.85
C ALA A 15 1.51 21.65 8.57
N VAL A 16 2.85 21.51 8.48
CA VAL A 16 3.62 20.54 9.25
C VAL A 16 3.67 20.92 10.74
N PHE A 17 3.77 22.20 11.09
CA PHE A 17 3.68 22.72 12.46
C PHE A 17 2.27 22.63 13.01
N LEU A 18 1.21 22.80 12.21
CA LEU A 18 -0.17 22.65 12.67
C LEU A 18 -0.48 21.17 12.96
N PHE A 19 0.08 20.25 12.17
CA PHE A 19 -0.02 18.81 12.40
C PHE A 19 0.87 18.35 13.58
N LEU A 20 2.06 18.93 13.76
CA LEU A 20 2.89 18.72 14.96
C LEU A 20 2.30 19.42 16.21
N ALA A 21 1.61 20.56 16.06
CA ALA A 21 0.99 21.31 17.17
C ALA A 21 -0.33 20.69 17.64
N LEU A 22 -1.06 19.99 16.75
CA LEU A 22 -2.16 19.09 17.13
C LEU A 22 -1.66 17.74 17.69
N SER A 23 -0.35 17.49 17.61
CA SER A 23 0.35 16.36 18.24
C SER A 23 1.18 16.79 19.46
N LEU A 24 1.07 18.04 19.90
CA LEU A 24 1.66 18.45 21.18
C LEU A 24 0.87 17.75 22.29
N PRO A 25 1.54 17.05 23.21
CA PRO A 25 0.87 16.52 24.39
C PRO A 25 0.19 17.69 25.08
N SER A 26 -1.13 17.55 25.31
CA SER A 26 -1.87 18.41 26.22
C SER A 26 -1.03 18.65 27.45
N GLY A 27 -0.79 19.92 27.83
CA GLY A 27 -0.02 20.30 29.00
C GLY A 27 -0.33 19.36 30.15
N ALA A 28 0.64 18.51 30.47
CA ALA A 28 0.43 17.41 31.39
C ALA A 28 0.07 18.04 32.73
N LYS A 29 -1.07 17.64 33.28
CA LYS A 29 -1.36 17.92 34.69
C LYS A 29 -0.24 17.27 35.50
N PRO A 30 0.33 17.98 36.48
CA PRO A 30 1.46 17.47 37.24
C PRO A 30 1.10 16.13 37.89
N GLN A 31 1.91 15.12 37.63
CA GLN A 31 1.68 13.76 38.13
C GLN A 31 2.16 13.67 39.58
N ALA A 32 1.26 13.31 40.48
CA ALA A 32 1.62 12.90 41.83
C ALA A 32 2.37 11.56 41.77
N MET A 33 3.57 11.50 42.35
CA MET A 33 4.41 10.31 42.38
C MET A 33 3.73 9.18 43.17
N SER A 34 3.66 7.97 42.60
CA SER A 34 3.06 6.82 43.29
C SER A 34 3.87 6.43 44.53
N GLU A 35 3.19 5.89 45.55
CA GLU A 35 3.81 5.51 46.83
C GLU A 35 4.88 4.43 46.66
N GLU A 36 4.71 3.54 45.68
CA GLU A 36 5.70 2.53 45.32
C GLU A 36 6.97 3.16 44.74
N ILE A 37 6.84 4.07 43.76
CA ILE A 37 7.98 4.73 43.12
C ILE A 37 8.75 5.60 44.12
N PHE A 38 8.02 6.33 44.97
CA PHE A 38 8.60 7.12 46.04
C PHE A 38 9.44 6.25 46.99
N THR A 39 8.93 5.10 47.41
CA THR A 39 9.64 4.16 48.30
C THR A 39 10.91 3.61 47.64
N ARG A 40 10.83 3.26 46.36
CA ARG A 40 11.99 2.78 45.58
C ARG A 40 13.08 3.84 45.44
N LEU A 41 12.70 5.09 45.16
CA LEU A 41 13.64 6.21 45.06
C LEU A 41 14.37 6.48 46.38
N ILE A 42 13.65 6.41 47.52
CA ILE A 42 14.26 6.56 48.85
C ILE A 42 15.24 5.43 49.14
N ASN A 43 14.86 4.18 48.86
CA ASN A 43 15.72 3.02 49.09
C ASN A 43 16.99 3.09 48.23
N GLY A 44 16.86 3.42 46.95
CA GLY A 44 17.99 3.61 46.05
C GLY A 44 18.94 4.71 46.53
N TYR A 45 18.39 5.83 47.01
CA TYR A 45 19.18 6.90 47.60
C TYR A 45 19.91 6.48 48.88
N ALA A 46 19.23 5.77 49.79
CA ALA A 46 19.82 5.24 51.01
C ALA A 46 20.98 4.27 50.71
N PHE A 47 20.86 3.43 49.68
CA PHE A 47 21.95 2.55 49.24
C PHE A 47 23.14 3.34 48.68
N MET A 48 22.92 4.42 47.92
CA MET A 48 24.01 5.30 47.49
C MET A 48 24.75 5.94 48.67
N GLN A 49 24.02 6.43 49.69
CA GLN A 49 24.64 7.00 50.89
C GLN A 49 25.43 5.96 51.68
N GLY A 50 24.98 4.71 51.71
CA GLY A 50 25.70 3.59 52.29
C GLY A 50 26.84 3.03 51.44
N GLY A 51 27.19 3.66 50.30
CA GLY A 51 28.25 3.22 49.38
C GLY A 51 27.91 1.96 48.57
N ARG A 52 26.67 1.48 48.61
CA ARG A 52 26.20 0.28 47.90
C ARG A 52 25.61 0.64 46.53
N TYR A 53 26.46 1.01 45.58
CA TYR A 53 26.03 1.50 44.26
C TYR A 53 25.31 0.44 43.41
N ASP A 54 25.69 -0.84 43.48
CA ASP A 54 25.01 -1.91 42.72
C ASP A 54 23.56 -2.11 43.16
N ALA A 55 23.31 -2.03 44.46
CA ALA A 55 21.97 -2.12 45.03
C ALA A 55 21.14 -0.88 44.73
N ALA A 56 21.76 0.30 44.74
CA ALA A 56 21.12 1.54 44.34
C ALA A 56 20.70 1.53 42.86
N GLN A 57 21.60 1.06 41.98
CA GLN A 57 21.35 0.92 40.54
C GLN A 57 20.12 0.05 40.29
N LEU A 58 20.02 -1.12 40.95
CA LEU A 58 18.88 -2.02 40.79
C LEU A 58 17.55 -1.37 41.20
N GLU A 59 17.53 -0.57 42.26
CA GLU A 59 16.30 0.14 42.68
C GLU A 59 15.91 1.24 41.69
N PHE A 60 16.88 2.00 41.15
CA PHE A 60 16.58 3.01 40.14
C PHE A 60 16.18 2.42 38.78
N GLU A 61 16.75 1.28 38.38
CA GLU A 61 16.33 0.57 37.17
C GLU A 61 14.89 0.07 37.28
N LYS A 62 14.45 -0.37 38.47
CA LYS A 62 13.04 -0.71 38.71
C LYS A 62 12.12 0.51 38.55
N VAL A 63 12.58 1.69 38.98
CA VAL A 63 11.83 2.94 38.75
C VAL A 63 11.76 3.27 37.26
N ILE A 64 12.86 3.16 36.50
CA ILE A 64 12.85 3.40 35.05
C ILE A 64 11.98 2.41 34.29
N LYS A 65 11.86 1.15 34.76
CA LYS A 65 10.92 0.18 34.17
C LYS A 65 9.45 0.60 34.32
N ALA A 66 9.11 1.32 35.38
CA ALA A 66 7.76 1.83 35.62
C ALA A 66 7.55 3.22 34.98
N GLU A 67 8.53 4.10 35.09
CA GLU A 67 8.54 5.47 34.57
C GLU A 67 9.88 5.77 33.89
N VAL A 68 9.96 5.52 32.57
CA VAL A 68 11.18 5.63 31.77
C VAL A 68 11.88 6.99 31.92
N HIS A 69 11.10 8.06 32.00
CA HIS A 69 11.59 9.44 32.07
C HIS A 69 11.62 10.01 33.50
N ASN A 70 11.57 9.18 34.54
CA ASN A 70 11.60 9.66 35.91
C ASN A 70 12.91 10.44 36.19
N PRO A 71 12.85 11.74 36.51
CA PRO A 71 14.04 12.59 36.57
C PRO A 71 14.97 12.22 37.73
N PHE A 72 14.44 11.68 38.83
CA PHE A 72 15.24 11.31 40.00
C PHE A 72 16.04 10.03 39.76
N ALA A 73 15.40 9.01 39.19
CA ALA A 73 16.06 7.75 38.86
C ALA A 73 17.12 7.96 37.78
N ASN A 74 16.79 8.70 36.73
CA ASN A 74 17.71 9.03 35.64
C ASN A 74 18.91 9.86 36.10
N ASN A 75 18.70 10.89 36.93
CA ASN A 75 19.81 11.68 37.46
C ASN A 75 20.73 10.85 38.36
N ASN A 76 20.17 10.02 39.25
CA ASN A 76 20.99 9.21 40.15
C ASN A 76 21.70 8.05 39.43
N LEU A 77 21.09 7.45 38.41
CA LEU A 77 21.76 6.48 37.53
C LEU A 77 22.89 7.13 36.73
N ALA A 78 22.72 8.35 36.25
CA ALA A 78 23.79 9.08 35.59
C ALA A 78 25.00 9.30 36.51
N VAL A 79 24.78 9.63 37.78
CA VAL A 79 25.86 9.74 38.77
C VAL A 79 26.56 8.40 39.01
N ILE A 80 25.81 7.29 39.03
CA ILE A 80 26.39 5.94 39.14
C ILE A 80 27.25 5.61 37.91
N MET A 81 26.74 5.90 36.70
CA MET A 81 27.46 5.63 35.44
C MET A 81 28.71 6.50 35.27
N GLU A 82 28.66 7.76 35.72
CA GLU A 82 29.82 8.66 35.74
C GLU A 82 30.94 8.09 36.64
N ARG A 83 30.60 7.61 37.84
CA ARG A 83 31.55 6.94 38.74
C ARG A 83 32.13 5.64 38.16
N GLN A 84 31.37 4.95 37.32
CA GLN A 84 31.84 3.75 36.59
C GLN A 84 32.69 4.10 35.36
N GLY A 85 32.92 5.39 35.06
CA GLY A 85 33.67 5.85 33.88
C GLY A 85 32.87 5.76 32.57
N LYS A 86 31.57 5.44 32.62
CA LYS A 86 30.70 5.28 31.45
C LYS A 86 30.02 6.59 31.08
N MET A 87 30.82 7.58 30.71
CA MET A 87 30.34 8.94 30.41
C MET A 87 29.24 9.03 29.33
N PRO A 88 29.28 8.25 28.23
CA PRO A 88 28.19 8.27 27.23
C PRO A 88 26.85 7.74 27.77
N GLU A 89 26.89 6.72 28.63
CA GLU A 89 25.71 6.15 29.27
C GLU A 89 25.14 7.13 30.31
N ALA A 90 26.01 7.78 31.09
CA ALA A 90 25.61 8.84 32.01
C ALA A 90 24.88 9.99 31.29
N LEU A 91 25.38 10.42 30.12
CA LEU A 91 24.75 11.48 29.34
C LEU A 91 23.39 11.06 28.78
N ALA A 92 23.24 9.79 28.39
CA ALA A 92 21.98 9.24 27.90
C ALA A 92 20.90 9.28 29.00
N TYR A 93 21.22 8.85 30.22
CA TYR A 93 20.29 8.92 31.36
C TYR A 93 19.91 10.36 31.70
N LEU A 94 20.87 11.30 31.74
CA LEU A 94 20.55 12.72 31.98
C LEU A 94 19.59 13.29 30.93
N LYS A 95 19.79 12.96 29.65
CA LYS A 95 18.91 13.40 28.56
C LYS A 95 17.51 12.80 28.68
N GLN A 96 17.38 11.54 29.10
CA GLN A 96 16.09 10.91 29.36
C GLN A 96 15.35 11.55 30.55
N GLY A 97 16.07 11.84 31.64
CA GLY A 97 15.50 12.51 32.81
C GLY A 97 15.10 13.97 32.56
N ALA A 98 15.76 14.65 31.62
CA ALA A 98 15.47 16.06 31.29
C ALA A 98 14.09 16.27 30.64
N VAL A 99 13.53 15.26 29.95
CA VAL A 99 12.28 15.37 29.18
C VAL A 99 11.09 15.79 30.05
N HIS A 100 11.00 15.26 31.27
CA HIS A 100 9.90 15.49 32.21
C HIS A 100 10.37 16.11 33.54
N ALA A 101 11.61 16.61 33.59
CA ALA A 101 12.18 17.14 34.83
C ALA A 101 11.39 18.33 35.41
N GLU A 102 10.73 19.11 34.56
CA GLU A 102 9.93 20.28 34.96
C GLU A 102 8.56 19.90 35.56
N ASP A 103 8.11 18.66 35.36
CA ASP A 103 6.77 18.17 35.71
C ASP A 103 6.64 17.66 37.17
N TYR A 104 7.74 17.61 37.94
CA TYR A 104 7.79 17.05 39.31
C TYR A 104 8.00 18.13 40.40
N TYR A 105 7.30 18.01 41.54
CA TYR A 105 7.43 18.90 42.71
C TYR A 105 8.36 18.32 43.79
N ASN A 106 9.28 19.11 44.35
CA ASN A 106 10.09 18.75 45.52
C ASN A 106 10.81 19.96 46.18
N GLN A 107 11.24 19.82 47.45
CA GLN A 107 12.30 20.64 48.04
C GLN A 107 13.60 19.84 48.03
N LEU A 108 14.62 20.34 47.32
CA LEU A 108 15.92 19.68 47.21
C LEU A 108 16.88 20.19 48.27
N GLN A 109 17.55 19.28 48.96
CA GLN A 109 18.83 19.54 49.65
C GLN A 109 19.95 19.02 48.75
N GLN A 110 20.75 19.88 48.12
CA GLN A 110 21.77 19.44 47.16
C GLN A 110 23.04 18.91 47.87
N ILE A 111 23.58 17.78 47.41
CA ILE A 111 24.96 17.35 47.74
C ILE A 111 25.70 17.18 46.42
N CYS A 112 26.59 18.12 46.11
CA CYS A 112 27.54 17.99 44.98
C CYS A 112 28.90 17.57 45.51
N PHE A 113 29.52 16.60 44.85
CA PHE A 113 30.89 16.21 45.15
C PHE A 113 31.88 17.06 44.34
N PRO A 114 33.06 17.39 44.88
CA PRO A 114 34.10 18.09 44.12
C PRO A 114 34.53 17.23 42.93
N GLY A 115 34.37 17.75 41.71
CA GLY A 115 34.82 17.10 40.47
C GLY A 115 33.86 16.08 39.84
N GLY A 116 32.66 15.84 40.41
CA GLY A 116 31.67 14.89 39.85
C GLY A 116 30.26 15.48 39.68
N LEU A 117 29.31 14.64 39.24
CA LEU A 117 27.90 15.03 39.07
C LEU A 117 27.18 15.26 40.41
N CYS A 118 26.21 16.17 40.42
CA CYS A 118 25.39 16.45 41.61
C CYS A 118 24.27 15.40 41.77
N HIS A 119 24.14 14.83 42.98
CA HIS A 119 23.06 13.90 43.28
C HIS A 119 21.71 14.62 43.42
N ALA A 120 20.61 13.95 43.04
CA ALA A 120 19.27 14.42 43.33
C ALA A 120 18.81 13.82 44.66
N VAL A 121 18.54 14.66 45.66
CA VAL A 121 18.27 14.23 47.04
C VAL A 121 16.77 14.06 47.32
N ARG A 122 16.50 13.11 48.23
CA ARG A 122 15.23 12.64 48.82
C ARG A 122 13.95 13.38 48.37
N PRO A 123 13.03 12.70 47.67
CA PRO A 123 11.72 13.29 47.37
C PRO A 123 10.91 13.53 48.66
N ILE A 124 10.09 14.58 48.69
CA ILE A 124 9.13 14.88 49.78
C ILE A 124 7.69 14.78 49.25
N LYS A 125 6.73 14.46 50.13
CA LYS A 125 5.33 14.16 49.74
C LYS A 125 4.42 15.38 49.51
N GLU A 126 4.79 16.60 49.89
CA GLU A 126 3.87 17.76 49.86
C GLU A 126 4.01 18.65 48.61
N LEU A 127 2.87 18.93 47.97
CA LEU A 127 2.75 19.84 46.82
C LEU A 127 2.90 21.29 47.26
N GLY A 128 3.92 22.00 46.77
CA GLY A 128 4.04 23.43 47.09
C GLY A 128 4.98 24.30 46.26
N GLN A 129 6.07 23.80 45.63
CA GLN A 129 7.01 24.69 44.92
C GLN A 129 7.61 24.07 43.64
N LYS A 130 7.77 24.92 42.61
CA LYS A 130 8.26 24.60 41.25
C LYS A 130 9.52 23.71 41.27
N SER A 131 9.58 22.80 40.29
CA SER A 131 10.64 21.79 40.11
C SER A 131 12.05 22.32 40.37
N ALA A 132 12.71 21.75 41.38
CA ALA A 132 14.11 22.03 41.69
C ALA A 132 15.09 21.02 41.05
N VAL A 133 14.61 19.96 40.38
CA VAL A 133 15.47 18.91 39.78
C VAL A 133 15.94 19.24 38.36
N ALA A 134 15.14 19.97 37.58
CA ALA A 134 15.49 20.38 36.22
C ALA A 134 16.78 21.23 36.13
N PRO A 135 17.03 22.20 37.03
CA PRO A 135 18.30 22.94 37.06
C PRO A 135 19.52 22.04 37.30
N ILE A 136 19.38 21.00 38.15
CA ILE A 136 20.47 20.06 38.47
C ILE A 136 20.79 19.17 37.28
N ILE A 137 19.77 18.62 36.61
CA ILE A 137 19.98 17.79 35.41
C ILE A 137 20.65 18.62 34.31
N ARG A 138 20.24 19.88 34.13
CA ARG A 138 20.86 20.79 33.16
C ARG A 138 22.32 21.08 33.49
N GLU A 139 22.63 21.36 34.76
CA GLU A 139 24.00 21.58 35.22
C GLU A 139 24.87 20.31 35.06
N ASN A 140 24.32 19.14 35.39
CA ASN A 140 24.99 17.85 35.22
C ASN A 140 25.30 17.54 33.74
N ILE A 141 24.38 17.87 32.81
CA ILE A 141 24.62 17.74 31.37
C ILE A 141 25.79 18.64 30.95
N ASN A 142 25.76 19.92 31.33
CA ASN A 142 26.81 20.87 30.96
C ASN A 142 28.19 20.44 31.48
N ARG A 143 28.25 19.93 32.72
CA ARG A 143 29.50 19.41 33.31
C ARG A 143 30.01 18.17 32.61
N LEU A 144 29.13 17.22 32.33
CA LEU A 144 29.50 15.97 31.68
C LEU A 144 29.95 16.20 30.24
N GLU A 145 29.29 17.10 29.51
CA GLU A 145 29.69 17.50 28.16
C GLU A 145 31.05 18.22 28.18
N ALA A 146 31.33 19.05 29.19
CA ALA A 146 32.65 19.67 29.38
C ALA A 146 33.74 18.64 29.76
N GLN A 147 33.44 17.64 30.60
CA GLN A 147 34.35 16.54 30.92
C GLN A 147 34.66 15.67 29.70
N ILE A 148 33.65 15.34 28.89
CA ILE A 148 33.84 14.60 27.62
C ILE A 148 34.68 15.42 26.64
N ALA A 149 34.48 16.74 26.56
CA ALA A 149 35.23 17.62 25.68
C ALA A 149 36.70 17.82 26.11
N SER A 150 37.02 17.61 27.39
CA SER A 150 38.37 17.80 27.96
C SER A 150 39.19 16.51 28.04
N GLN A 151 38.60 15.33 27.77
CA GLN A 151 39.34 14.08 27.65
C GLN A 151 40.13 14.08 26.33
N PRO A 152 41.45 13.83 26.34
CA PRO A 152 42.21 13.65 25.11
C PRO A 152 41.64 12.46 24.36
N ALA A 153 41.26 12.67 23.10
CA ALA A 153 40.59 11.67 22.27
C ALA A 153 41.45 10.40 22.18
N ASP A 154 41.04 9.36 22.92
CA ASP A 154 41.59 8.01 22.75
C ASP A 154 41.20 7.52 21.35
N THR A 155 42.20 7.45 20.49
CA THR A 155 42.13 7.01 19.10
C THR A 155 41.85 5.51 19.03
N THR A 156 40.63 5.10 19.31
CA THR A 156 40.09 3.83 18.80
C THR A 156 39.43 4.11 17.44
N GLY A 157 40.25 4.00 16.39
CA GLY A 157 39.96 4.34 14.99
C GLY A 157 38.83 3.58 14.27
N ARG A 158 37.79 3.10 14.98
CA ARG A 158 36.60 2.48 14.38
C ARG A 158 35.38 3.41 14.36
N THR A 159 35.26 4.32 15.32
CA THR A 159 34.11 5.23 15.43
C THR A 159 34.30 6.53 14.65
N SER A 160 35.55 6.98 14.44
CA SER A 160 35.85 8.15 13.60
C SER A 160 35.66 7.86 12.11
N LEU A 161 36.06 6.67 11.63
CA LEU A 161 35.88 6.26 10.24
C LEU A 161 34.40 6.22 9.85
N LEU A 162 33.54 5.61 10.67
CA LEU A 162 32.09 5.56 10.42
C LEU A 162 31.45 6.96 10.44
N LYS A 163 31.87 7.85 11.35
CA LYS A 163 31.37 9.23 11.37
C LYS A 163 31.86 10.06 10.20
N SER A 164 33.10 9.88 9.73
CA SER A 164 33.61 10.57 8.53
C SER A 164 32.95 10.07 7.25
N ILE A 165 32.73 8.75 7.13
CA ILE A 165 32.07 8.14 5.96
C ILE A 165 30.59 8.57 5.88
N LEU A 166 29.91 8.69 7.03
CA LEU A 166 28.52 9.15 7.07
C LEU A 166 28.38 10.67 6.91
N ALA A 167 29.41 11.45 7.25
CA ALA A 167 29.42 12.91 7.08
C ALA A 167 29.70 13.35 5.63
N GLU A 168 30.35 12.51 4.83
CA GLU A 168 30.62 12.75 3.40
C GLU A 168 29.47 12.31 2.47
N PHE A 169 28.44 11.65 3.00
CA PHE A 169 27.33 11.12 2.21
C PHE A 169 26.36 12.23 1.80
N THR A 170 26.49 12.73 0.58
CA THR A 170 25.59 13.77 0.08
C THR A 170 24.26 13.18 -0.41
N VAL A 171 23.21 14.01 -0.49
CA VAL A 171 21.90 13.62 -1.08
C VAL A 171 22.08 13.07 -2.52
N ARG A 172 23.14 13.52 -3.21
CA ARG A 172 23.50 13.07 -4.55
C ARG A 172 24.05 11.65 -4.54
N ASP A 173 24.88 11.30 -3.56
CA ASP A 173 25.43 9.95 -3.41
C ASP A 173 24.33 8.93 -3.06
N LEU A 174 23.37 9.35 -2.21
CA LEU A 174 22.18 8.54 -1.93
C LEU A 174 21.35 8.32 -3.20
N ALA A 175 21.16 9.33 -4.03
CA ALA A 175 20.44 9.20 -5.30
C ALA A 175 21.15 8.23 -6.26
N TYR A 176 22.48 8.29 -6.37
CA TYR A 176 23.26 7.35 -7.18
C TYR A 176 23.16 5.91 -6.68
N ILE A 177 23.19 5.69 -5.36
CA ILE A 177 23.05 4.36 -4.77
C ILE A 177 21.64 3.79 -4.98
N LEU A 178 20.61 4.63 -4.88
CA LEU A 178 19.24 4.24 -5.22
C LEU A 178 19.08 3.93 -6.71
N GLY A 179 19.74 4.69 -7.59
CA GLY A 179 19.76 4.41 -9.03
C GLY A 179 20.44 3.08 -9.35
N LEU A 180 21.63 2.83 -8.80
CA LEU A 180 22.38 1.59 -9.01
C LEU A 180 21.66 0.37 -8.42
N SER A 181 21.04 0.50 -7.24
CA SER A 181 20.24 -0.58 -6.67
C SER A 181 18.99 -0.86 -7.51
N GLY A 182 18.35 0.17 -8.07
CA GLY A 182 17.26 0.02 -9.04
C GLY A 182 17.67 -0.76 -10.30
N ILE A 183 18.86 -0.47 -10.86
CA ILE A 183 19.40 -1.21 -12.00
C ILE A 183 19.68 -2.67 -11.63
N PHE A 184 20.28 -2.92 -10.47
CA PHE A 184 20.57 -4.27 -9.98
C PHE A 184 19.28 -5.10 -9.80
N VAL A 185 18.27 -4.52 -9.16
CA VAL A 185 16.93 -5.13 -9.04
C VAL A 185 16.34 -5.37 -10.43
N GLY A 186 16.48 -4.42 -11.35
CA GLY A 186 16.00 -4.51 -12.72
C GLY A 186 16.60 -5.69 -13.48
N ILE A 187 17.91 -5.93 -13.33
CA ILE A 187 18.60 -7.08 -13.96
C ILE A 187 18.09 -8.40 -13.38
N ILE A 188 17.90 -8.49 -12.06
CA ILE A 188 17.34 -9.68 -11.41
C ILE A 188 15.92 -9.94 -11.92
N MET A 189 15.09 -8.90 -11.97
CA MET A 189 13.71 -9.00 -12.45
C MET A 189 13.63 -9.29 -13.95
N PHE A 190 14.56 -8.79 -14.76
CA PHE A 190 14.69 -9.13 -16.17
C PHE A 190 15.00 -10.62 -16.35
N GLY A 191 16.00 -11.14 -15.62
CA GLY A 191 16.34 -12.55 -15.64
C GLY A 191 15.15 -13.43 -15.26
N ALA A 192 14.39 -13.04 -14.22
CA ALA A 192 13.17 -13.71 -13.82
C ALA A 192 12.08 -13.65 -14.91
N ALA A 193 11.82 -12.46 -15.48
CA ALA A 193 10.83 -12.27 -16.54
C ALA A 193 11.17 -13.08 -17.80
N VAL A 194 12.43 -13.07 -18.24
CA VAL A 194 12.93 -13.85 -19.38
C VAL A 194 12.78 -15.35 -19.12
N TYR A 195 13.12 -15.83 -17.92
CA TYR A 195 12.91 -17.22 -17.54
C TYR A 195 11.44 -17.63 -17.67
N TYR A 196 10.50 -16.80 -17.19
CA TYR A 196 9.07 -17.12 -17.25
C TYR A 196 8.44 -16.95 -18.63
N LEU A 197 8.88 -15.97 -19.43
CA LEU A 197 8.33 -15.73 -20.77
C LEU A 197 8.89 -16.69 -21.82
N ILE A 198 10.12 -17.18 -21.66
CA ILE A 198 10.80 -17.99 -22.67
C ILE A 198 11.00 -19.44 -22.21
N VAL A 199 11.55 -19.66 -21.02
CA VAL A 199 11.97 -21.01 -20.58
C VAL A 199 10.76 -21.83 -20.13
N ASP A 200 9.87 -21.24 -19.36
CA ASP A 200 8.71 -21.91 -18.80
C ASP A 200 7.71 -22.43 -19.87
N PRO A 201 7.26 -21.63 -20.85
CA PRO A 201 6.38 -22.12 -21.91
C PRO A 201 7.05 -23.14 -22.83
N VAL A 202 8.38 -23.12 -23.00
CA VAL A 202 9.12 -24.12 -23.79
C VAL A 202 9.20 -25.46 -23.04
N ARG A 203 9.39 -25.43 -21.72
CA ARG A 203 9.38 -26.62 -20.87
C ARG A 203 8.00 -27.28 -20.83
N LEU A 204 6.96 -26.44 -20.69
CA LEU A 204 5.56 -26.84 -20.75
C LEU A 204 5.22 -27.41 -22.12
N ARG A 205 5.52 -26.70 -23.22
CA ARG A 205 5.29 -27.19 -24.60
C ARG A 205 5.96 -28.53 -24.90
N ARG A 206 7.16 -28.80 -24.38
CA ARG A 206 7.82 -30.11 -24.56
C ARG A 206 7.05 -31.26 -23.89
N GLN A 207 6.49 -31.03 -22.71
CA GLN A 207 5.63 -32.02 -22.02
C GLN A 207 4.24 -32.12 -22.65
N VAL A 208 3.75 -31.02 -23.21
CA VAL A 208 2.43 -30.89 -23.85
C VAL A 208 2.40 -31.54 -25.23
N VAL A 209 3.42 -31.34 -26.07
CA VAL A 209 3.53 -31.92 -27.42
C VAL A 209 3.63 -33.45 -27.38
N GLN A 210 4.25 -34.02 -26.34
CA GLN A 210 4.28 -35.48 -26.15
C GLN A 210 2.91 -36.09 -25.78
N ARG A 211 1.94 -35.26 -25.35
CA ARG A 211 0.59 -35.69 -24.95
C ARG A 211 -0.51 -35.21 -25.91
N LEU A 212 -0.19 -34.32 -26.85
CA LEU A 212 -1.12 -33.67 -27.80
C LEU A 212 -1.51 -34.52 -29.02
N GLN A 213 -0.98 -35.74 -29.18
CA GLN A 213 -1.52 -36.66 -30.20
C GLN A 213 -2.94 -37.17 -29.85
N ALA A 214 -3.52 -36.75 -28.73
CA ALA A 214 -4.90 -37.08 -28.35
C ALA A 214 -5.77 -35.83 -28.08
N SER A 215 -6.49 -35.41 -29.13
CA SER A 215 -7.85 -34.83 -29.10
C SER A 215 -8.08 -33.37 -28.64
N GLN A 216 -9.21 -32.82 -29.15
CA GLN A 216 -9.82 -31.48 -29.13
C GLN A 216 -9.96 -30.76 -27.76
N LYS A 217 -9.28 -31.20 -26.70
CA LYS A 217 -9.47 -30.74 -25.31
C LYS A 217 -8.62 -29.52 -24.92
N THR A 218 -8.58 -28.46 -25.72
CA THR A 218 -7.69 -27.32 -25.43
C THR A 218 -8.00 -26.65 -24.09
N TYR A 219 -9.28 -26.46 -23.73
CA TYR A 219 -9.66 -25.78 -22.50
C TYR A 219 -9.47 -26.65 -21.24
N GLU A 220 -9.98 -27.89 -21.26
CA GLU A 220 -9.86 -28.83 -20.13
C GLU A 220 -8.38 -29.14 -19.83
N TYR A 221 -7.57 -29.24 -20.88
CA TYR A 221 -6.12 -29.40 -20.78
C TYR A 221 -5.46 -28.14 -20.23
N GLN A 222 -5.81 -26.94 -20.68
CA GLN A 222 -5.31 -25.68 -20.11
C GLN A 222 -5.66 -25.55 -18.62
N ALA A 223 -6.87 -25.93 -18.21
CA ALA A 223 -7.30 -25.90 -16.83
C ALA A 223 -6.57 -26.93 -15.95
N LYS A 224 -6.31 -28.14 -16.47
CA LYS A 224 -5.52 -29.17 -15.77
C LYS A 224 -4.05 -28.79 -15.69
N LEU A 225 -3.48 -28.27 -16.77
CA LEU A 225 -2.12 -27.77 -16.84
C LEU A 225 -1.92 -26.62 -15.86
N PHE A 226 -2.88 -25.71 -15.74
CA PHE A 226 -2.87 -24.64 -14.75
C PHE A 226 -2.87 -25.18 -13.31
N ARG A 227 -3.61 -26.26 -13.02
CA ARG A 227 -3.57 -26.93 -11.69
C ARG A 227 -2.23 -27.63 -11.42
N GLU A 228 -1.64 -28.26 -12.44
CA GLU A 228 -0.33 -28.91 -12.33
C GLU A 228 0.82 -27.88 -12.20
N GLU A 229 0.73 -26.75 -12.90
CA GLU A 229 1.67 -25.63 -12.83
C GLU A 229 1.58 -24.89 -11.49
N GLN A 230 0.41 -24.88 -10.85
CA GLN A 230 0.22 -24.40 -9.47
C GLN A 230 0.87 -25.31 -8.41
N GLN A 231 1.07 -26.59 -8.71
CA GLN A 231 1.72 -27.55 -7.80
C GLN A 231 3.23 -27.66 -8.03
N ALA A 232 3.75 -27.06 -9.11
CA ALA A 232 5.18 -27.06 -9.41
C ALA A 232 5.96 -26.23 -8.37
N LYS A 233 7.02 -26.80 -7.80
CA LYS A 233 7.90 -26.17 -6.80
C LYS A 233 8.34 -24.78 -7.26
N GLU A 234 7.88 -23.76 -6.53
CA GLU A 234 8.20 -22.35 -6.74
C GLU A 234 9.70 -22.08 -6.53
N THR A 235 10.25 -21.18 -7.34
CA THR A 235 11.63 -20.69 -7.17
C THR A 235 11.75 -19.81 -5.92
N PRO A 236 12.94 -19.69 -5.29
CA PRO A 236 13.12 -18.91 -4.06
C PRO A 236 12.66 -17.44 -4.19
N ILE A 237 12.83 -16.83 -5.36
CA ILE A 237 12.38 -15.45 -5.67
C ILE A 237 10.86 -15.33 -5.62
N MET A 238 10.12 -16.33 -6.12
CA MET A 238 8.64 -16.36 -6.08
C MET A 238 8.15 -16.43 -4.64
N SER A 239 8.76 -17.30 -3.82
CA SER A 239 8.36 -17.45 -2.42
C SER A 239 8.53 -16.15 -1.61
N PHE A 240 9.50 -15.30 -1.98
CA PHE A 240 9.69 -14.00 -1.34
C PHE A 240 8.62 -12.98 -1.76
N LEU A 241 8.41 -12.80 -3.08
CA LEU A 241 7.37 -11.90 -3.60
C LEU A 241 5.97 -12.31 -3.14
N GLU A 242 5.67 -13.61 -3.13
CA GLU A 242 4.38 -14.14 -2.70
C GLU A 242 4.16 -14.01 -1.19
N LYS A 243 5.21 -14.16 -0.37
CA LYS A 243 5.12 -13.89 1.08
C LYS A 243 4.90 -12.40 1.36
N ALA A 244 5.55 -11.51 0.60
CA ALA A 244 5.41 -10.07 0.76
C ALA A 244 3.99 -9.58 0.42
N VAL A 245 3.35 -10.14 -0.61
CA VAL A 245 2.00 -9.77 -1.05
C VAL A 245 0.91 -10.35 -0.15
N GLY A 246 1.18 -11.47 0.54
CA GLY A 246 0.26 -12.10 1.48
C GLY A 246 -0.81 -12.98 0.80
N LYS A 247 -1.31 -13.97 1.56
CA LYS A 247 -2.20 -15.04 1.04
C LYS A 247 -3.49 -14.50 0.43
N VAL A 248 -4.10 -13.49 1.04
CA VAL A 248 -5.39 -12.92 0.60
C VAL A 248 -5.25 -12.22 -0.76
N MET A 249 -4.21 -11.40 -0.94
CA MET A 249 -3.99 -10.68 -2.18
C MET A 249 -3.60 -11.63 -3.32
N ARG A 250 -2.85 -12.70 -3.02
CA ARG A 250 -2.56 -13.79 -3.98
C ARG A 250 -3.83 -14.45 -4.51
N ALA A 251 -4.75 -14.83 -3.63
CA ALA A 251 -6.01 -15.45 -4.02
C ALA A 251 -6.88 -14.51 -4.88
N ASN A 252 -6.88 -13.22 -4.56
CA ASN A 252 -7.59 -12.21 -5.36
C ASN A 252 -6.98 -12.03 -6.76
N ILE A 253 -5.66 -11.96 -6.87
CA ILE A 253 -4.96 -11.85 -8.16
C ILE A 253 -5.23 -13.10 -9.01
N GLN A 254 -5.16 -14.29 -8.41
CA GLN A 254 -5.48 -15.55 -9.09
C GLN A 254 -6.91 -15.54 -9.65
N ARG A 255 -7.88 -15.11 -8.83
CA ARG A 255 -9.28 -15.00 -9.26
C ARG A 255 -9.42 -13.99 -10.41
N TYR A 256 -8.70 -12.88 -10.37
CA TYR A 256 -8.77 -11.86 -11.44
C TYR A 256 -8.16 -12.36 -12.75
N LEU A 257 -7.03 -13.07 -12.68
CA LEU A 257 -6.38 -13.69 -13.84
C LEU A 257 -7.30 -14.73 -14.50
N LEU A 258 -7.91 -15.61 -13.70
CA LEU A 258 -8.88 -16.59 -14.17
C LEU A 258 -10.12 -15.93 -14.81
N GLN A 259 -10.63 -14.87 -14.19
CA GLN A 259 -11.76 -14.10 -14.71
C GLN A 259 -11.42 -13.23 -15.93
N ALA A 260 -10.14 -13.10 -16.27
CA ALA A 260 -9.67 -12.39 -17.45
C ALA A 260 -9.24 -13.34 -18.59
N ASP A 261 -9.41 -14.67 -18.44
CA ASP A 261 -8.85 -15.70 -19.33
C ASP A 261 -7.32 -15.60 -19.50
N ILE A 262 -6.62 -15.14 -18.45
CA ILE A 262 -5.17 -15.10 -18.39
C ILE A 262 -4.70 -16.28 -17.54
N PHE A 263 -4.23 -17.34 -18.20
CA PHE A 263 -3.77 -18.58 -17.55
C PHE A 263 -2.33 -18.45 -17.01
N TRP A 264 -2.05 -17.39 -16.26
CA TRP A 264 -0.75 -17.17 -15.62
C TRP A 264 -0.86 -17.42 -14.13
N THR A 265 0.24 -17.90 -13.52
CA THR A 265 0.32 -17.95 -12.06
C THR A 265 0.44 -16.53 -11.49
N PRO A 266 -0.07 -16.26 -10.27
CA PRO A 266 0.07 -14.95 -9.63
C PRO A 266 1.53 -14.47 -9.57
N GLY A 267 2.48 -15.38 -9.34
CA GLY A 267 3.90 -15.08 -9.36
C GLY A 267 4.42 -14.61 -10.73
N LYS A 268 3.98 -15.23 -11.84
CA LYS A 268 4.32 -14.75 -13.21
C LYS A 268 3.82 -13.34 -13.46
N PHE A 269 2.58 -13.06 -13.03
CA PHE A 269 2.00 -11.73 -13.18
C PHE A 269 2.73 -10.68 -12.33
N LEU A 270 3.00 -10.98 -11.05
CA LEU A 270 3.71 -10.08 -10.14
C LEU A 270 5.15 -9.82 -10.57
N THR A 271 5.84 -10.84 -11.07
CA THR A 271 7.22 -10.68 -11.58
C THR A 271 7.26 -9.81 -12.83
N LEU A 272 6.32 -9.98 -13.76
CA LEU A 272 6.21 -9.07 -14.91
C LEU A 272 5.87 -7.64 -14.48
N ALA A 273 4.93 -7.48 -13.55
CA ALA A 273 4.53 -6.16 -13.04
C ALA A 273 5.72 -5.43 -12.39
N ALA A 274 6.46 -6.11 -11.51
CA ALA A 274 7.64 -5.54 -10.85
C ALA A 274 8.80 -5.31 -11.83
N PHE A 275 8.96 -6.14 -12.87
CA PHE A 275 9.93 -5.89 -13.94
C PHE A 275 9.60 -4.60 -14.71
N LEU A 276 8.34 -4.41 -15.12
CA LEU A 276 7.89 -3.20 -15.78
C LEU A 276 7.99 -1.97 -14.85
N GLY A 277 7.64 -2.12 -13.58
CA GLY A 277 7.83 -1.09 -12.56
C GLY A 277 9.29 -0.67 -12.41
N THR A 278 10.22 -1.63 -12.45
CA THR A 278 11.66 -1.34 -12.37
C THR A 278 12.19 -0.61 -13.61
N ILE A 279 11.69 -0.95 -14.81
CA ILE A 279 11.96 -0.16 -16.02
C ILE A 279 11.45 1.27 -15.83
N GLY A 280 10.24 1.43 -15.30
CA GLY A 280 9.69 2.73 -14.92
C GLY A 280 10.60 3.51 -13.98
N PHE A 281 11.10 2.86 -12.93
CA PHE A 281 12.02 3.47 -11.99
C PHE A 281 13.29 3.98 -12.66
N ILE A 282 13.92 3.14 -13.49
CA ILE A 282 15.16 3.49 -14.19
C ILE A 282 14.93 4.65 -15.15
N LEU A 283 13.85 4.63 -15.94
CA LEU A 283 13.53 5.70 -16.89
C LEU A 283 13.25 7.04 -16.17
N GLY A 284 12.46 7.01 -15.09
CA GLY A 284 12.18 8.20 -14.29
C GLY A 284 13.42 8.74 -13.58
N PHE A 285 14.32 7.86 -13.14
CA PHE A 285 15.60 8.24 -12.55
C PHE A 285 16.54 8.88 -13.57
N ILE A 286 16.69 8.29 -14.77
CA ILE A 286 17.55 8.83 -15.84
C ILE A 286 17.09 10.24 -16.28
N TRP A 287 15.78 10.50 -16.27
CA TRP A 287 15.21 11.78 -16.70
C TRP A 287 15.69 12.98 -15.85
N ASN A 288 15.76 12.84 -14.53
CA ASN A 288 16.00 13.98 -13.63
C ASN A 288 17.04 13.71 -12.52
N GLN A 289 17.71 12.56 -12.55
CA GLN A 289 18.63 12.09 -11.49
C GLN A 289 18.05 12.16 -10.07
N ASN A 290 16.72 12.08 -9.96
CA ASN A 290 15.99 12.20 -8.72
C ASN A 290 15.09 10.97 -8.56
N TRP A 291 15.32 10.22 -7.48
CA TRP A 291 14.65 8.96 -7.18
C TRP A 291 13.13 9.08 -7.05
N LEU A 292 12.61 10.27 -6.71
CA LEU A 292 11.17 10.53 -6.65
C LEU A 292 10.49 10.39 -8.02
N TRP A 293 11.15 10.82 -9.09
CA TRP A 293 10.63 10.64 -10.46
C TRP A 293 10.66 9.18 -10.89
N GLY A 294 11.70 8.44 -10.50
CA GLY A 294 11.76 6.99 -10.66
C GLY A 294 10.59 6.29 -9.96
N LEU A 295 10.39 6.59 -8.67
CA LEU A 295 9.31 5.99 -7.89
C LEU A 295 7.92 6.34 -8.48
N GLY A 296 7.71 7.59 -8.88
CA GLY A 296 6.47 8.02 -9.51
C GLY A 296 6.15 7.25 -10.79
N LEU A 297 7.13 7.09 -11.68
CA LEU A 297 6.93 6.39 -12.95
C LEU A 297 6.75 4.87 -12.75
N ALA A 298 7.47 4.27 -11.80
CA ALA A 298 7.30 2.87 -11.41
C ALA A 298 5.85 2.59 -10.96
N LEU A 299 5.32 3.41 -10.04
CA LEU A 299 3.96 3.28 -9.53
C LEU A 299 2.90 3.47 -10.62
N ILE A 300 3.10 4.41 -11.55
CA ILE A 300 2.19 4.62 -12.69
C ILE A 300 2.13 3.37 -13.57
N ILE A 301 3.28 2.77 -13.88
CA ILE A 301 3.36 1.57 -14.72
C ILE A 301 2.72 0.38 -14.01
N GLU A 302 3.04 0.16 -12.74
CA GLU A 302 2.42 -0.93 -11.95
C GLU A 302 0.90 -0.77 -11.88
N LEU A 303 0.42 0.44 -11.58
CA LEU A 303 -1.01 0.74 -11.58
C LEU A 303 -1.65 0.45 -12.94
N GLY A 304 -0.97 0.82 -14.03
CA GLY A 304 -1.40 0.51 -15.39
C GLY A 304 -1.57 -0.99 -15.65
N VAL A 305 -0.65 -1.83 -15.17
CA VAL A 305 -0.72 -3.29 -15.30
C VAL A 305 -1.93 -3.87 -14.55
N PHE A 306 -2.19 -3.41 -13.32
CA PHE A 306 -3.37 -3.84 -12.55
C PHE A 306 -4.69 -3.33 -13.16
N LEU A 307 -4.72 -2.11 -13.68
CA LEU A 307 -5.87 -1.55 -14.37
C LEU A 307 -6.17 -2.32 -15.66
N TYR A 308 -5.14 -2.71 -16.42
CA TYR A 308 -5.29 -3.55 -17.61
C TYR A 308 -5.90 -4.91 -17.26
N LEU A 309 -5.41 -5.58 -16.22
CA LEU A 309 -5.99 -6.84 -15.73
C LEU A 309 -7.48 -6.68 -15.37
N ARG A 310 -7.80 -5.62 -14.64
CA ARG A 310 -9.19 -5.30 -14.26
C ARG A 310 -10.06 -5.01 -15.50
N GLN A 311 -9.51 -4.33 -16.51
CA GLN A 311 -10.21 -4.05 -17.75
C GLN A 311 -10.51 -5.31 -18.53
N GLN A 312 -9.56 -6.24 -18.65
CA GLN A 312 -9.77 -7.53 -19.33
C GLN A 312 -10.82 -8.39 -18.63
N ARG A 313 -10.76 -8.48 -17.30
CA ARG A 313 -11.80 -9.10 -16.47
C ARG A 313 -13.19 -8.53 -16.76
N ASN A 314 -13.31 -7.20 -16.76
CA ASN A 314 -14.59 -6.53 -17.00
C ASN A 314 -15.08 -6.71 -18.43
N ARG A 315 -14.17 -6.75 -19.41
CA ARG A 315 -14.49 -7.00 -20.81
C ARG A 315 -15.10 -8.38 -21.00
N LYS A 316 -14.48 -9.44 -20.46
CA LYS A 316 -15.02 -10.82 -20.49
C LYS A 316 -16.41 -10.87 -19.85
N SER A 317 -16.56 -10.32 -18.65
CA SER A 317 -17.83 -10.26 -17.92
C SER A 317 -18.92 -9.54 -18.72
N THR A 318 -18.61 -8.40 -19.33
CA THR A 318 -19.58 -7.63 -20.13
C THR A 318 -20.01 -8.39 -21.38
N MET A 319 -19.08 -9.06 -22.08
CA MET A 319 -19.40 -9.91 -23.23
C MET A 319 -20.26 -11.10 -22.84
N PHE A 320 -19.95 -11.73 -21.70
CA PHE A 320 -20.73 -12.82 -21.14
C PHE A 320 -22.17 -12.36 -20.80
N GLU A 321 -22.33 -11.25 -20.08
CA GLU A 321 -23.63 -10.68 -19.71
C GLU A 321 -24.48 -10.30 -20.92
N ALA A 322 -23.86 -9.82 -22.00
CA ALA A 322 -24.56 -9.50 -23.24
C ALA A 322 -25.15 -10.73 -23.95
N GLN A 323 -24.53 -11.91 -23.77
CA GLN A 323 -24.96 -13.17 -24.38
C GLN A 323 -26.01 -13.93 -23.54
N MET A 324 -26.16 -13.58 -22.26
CA MET A 324 -27.07 -14.26 -21.33
C MET A 324 -28.56 -14.25 -21.75
N PRO A 325 -29.15 -13.16 -22.28
CA PRO A 325 -30.57 -13.16 -22.66
C PRO A 325 -30.91 -14.24 -23.70
N ASP A 326 -30.08 -14.37 -24.73
CA ASP A 326 -30.29 -15.34 -25.79
C ASP A 326 -30.00 -16.77 -25.30
N ALA A 327 -28.99 -16.93 -24.43
CA ALA A 327 -28.72 -18.19 -23.75
C ALA A 327 -29.91 -18.68 -22.92
N MET A 328 -30.53 -17.79 -22.12
CA MET A 328 -31.71 -18.14 -21.32
C MET A 328 -32.91 -18.54 -22.20
N GLN A 329 -33.10 -17.88 -23.34
CA GLN A 329 -34.14 -18.26 -24.29
C GLN A 329 -33.88 -19.64 -24.91
N LEU A 330 -32.63 -19.95 -25.27
CA LEU A 330 -32.27 -21.27 -25.78
C LEU A 330 -32.50 -22.37 -24.74
N LEU A 331 -32.10 -22.11 -23.48
CA LEU A 331 -32.34 -23.03 -22.37
C LEU A 331 -33.85 -23.25 -22.15
N ALA A 332 -34.64 -22.17 -22.10
CA ALA A 332 -36.10 -22.27 -21.95
C ALA A 332 -36.75 -23.10 -23.08
N ARG A 333 -36.36 -22.85 -24.34
CA ARG A 333 -36.87 -23.61 -25.49
C ARG A 333 -36.49 -25.09 -25.42
N SER A 334 -35.25 -25.38 -25.02
CA SER A 334 -34.74 -26.75 -24.88
C SER A 334 -35.48 -27.51 -23.77
N LEU A 335 -35.64 -26.88 -22.61
CA LEU A 335 -36.37 -27.45 -21.47
C LEU A 335 -37.84 -27.69 -21.82
N ARG A 336 -38.49 -26.75 -22.53
CA ARG A 336 -39.87 -26.93 -23.02
C ARG A 336 -40.01 -28.09 -24.00
N ALA A 337 -38.99 -28.34 -24.82
CA ALA A 337 -38.93 -29.49 -25.71
C ALA A 337 -38.68 -30.82 -24.97
N GLY A 338 -38.54 -30.79 -23.64
CA GLY A 338 -38.34 -31.97 -22.80
C GLY A 338 -36.87 -32.36 -22.60
N HIS A 339 -35.91 -31.55 -23.06
CA HIS A 339 -34.51 -31.80 -22.78
C HIS A 339 -34.20 -31.59 -21.29
N THR A 340 -33.26 -32.38 -20.78
CA THR A 340 -32.70 -32.16 -19.44
C THR A 340 -31.83 -30.89 -19.42
N LEU A 341 -31.67 -30.27 -18.25
CA LEU A 341 -30.79 -29.10 -18.10
C LEU A 341 -29.35 -29.36 -18.58
N PRO A 342 -28.70 -30.50 -18.26
CA PRO A 342 -27.38 -30.82 -18.84
C PRO A 342 -27.36 -30.87 -20.36
N SER A 343 -28.36 -31.49 -20.99
CA SER A 343 -28.46 -31.54 -22.46
C SER A 343 -28.67 -30.14 -23.07
N ALA A 344 -29.45 -29.28 -22.40
CA ALA A 344 -29.65 -27.90 -22.84
C ALA A 344 -28.36 -27.06 -22.72
N ILE A 345 -27.59 -27.25 -21.65
CA ILE A 345 -26.27 -26.62 -21.47
C ILE A 345 -25.27 -27.13 -22.52
N GLU A 346 -25.31 -28.43 -22.86
CA GLU A 346 -24.51 -28.99 -23.95
C GLU A 346 -24.81 -28.30 -25.28
N LEU A 347 -26.09 -28.16 -25.62
CA LEU A 347 -26.51 -27.48 -26.85
C LEU A 347 -26.01 -26.02 -26.87
N LEU A 348 -26.17 -25.30 -25.77
CA LEU A 348 -25.68 -23.93 -25.61
C LEU A 348 -24.15 -23.83 -25.73
N SER A 349 -23.41 -24.86 -25.31
CA SER A 349 -21.96 -24.93 -25.47
C SER A 349 -21.50 -25.24 -26.91
N GLN A 350 -22.42 -25.67 -27.78
CA GLN A 350 -22.16 -25.96 -29.20
C GLN A 350 -22.60 -24.80 -30.09
N GLU A 351 -23.76 -24.21 -29.83
CA GLU A 351 -24.35 -23.13 -30.64
C GLU A 351 -23.98 -21.72 -30.16
N GLY A 352 -23.58 -21.58 -28.89
CA GLY A 352 -23.23 -20.30 -28.32
C GLY A 352 -21.93 -19.72 -28.87
N SER A 353 -21.73 -18.43 -28.64
CA SER A 353 -20.45 -17.74 -28.92
C SER A 353 -19.56 -17.66 -27.67
N PRO A 354 -18.23 -17.61 -27.81
CA PRO A 354 -17.33 -17.26 -26.70
C PRO A 354 -17.61 -15.84 -26.17
N PRO A 355 -17.43 -15.57 -24.86
CA PRO A 355 -16.92 -16.46 -23.83
C PRO A 355 -17.97 -17.38 -23.19
N LEU A 356 -19.27 -17.18 -23.43
CA LEU A 356 -20.34 -17.95 -22.77
C LEU A 356 -20.29 -19.44 -23.12
N ALA A 357 -20.14 -19.77 -24.40
CA ALA A 357 -20.09 -21.17 -24.85
C ALA A 357 -18.94 -21.96 -24.21
N ASN A 358 -17.77 -21.31 -24.05
CA ASN A 358 -16.61 -21.93 -23.40
C ASN A 358 -16.91 -22.28 -21.94
N GLU A 359 -17.57 -21.39 -21.20
CA GLU A 359 -17.87 -21.62 -19.80
C GLU A 359 -18.97 -22.68 -19.60
N MET A 360 -19.97 -22.69 -20.49
CA MET A 360 -20.99 -23.75 -20.54
C MET A 360 -20.38 -25.11 -20.89
N ARG A 361 -19.39 -25.15 -21.80
CA ARG A 361 -18.65 -26.37 -22.13
C ARG A 361 -17.95 -26.95 -20.91
N ILE A 362 -17.26 -26.11 -20.14
CA ILE A 362 -16.57 -26.56 -18.92
C ILE A 362 -17.58 -27.11 -17.92
N ALA A 363 -18.70 -26.43 -17.71
CA ALA A 363 -19.73 -26.88 -16.76
C ALA A 363 -20.31 -28.24 -17.18
N PHE A 364 -20.57 -28.42 -18.48
CA PHE A 364 -21.00 -29.70 -19.04
C PHE A 364 -19.94 -30.80 -18.89
N ASP A 365 -18.69 -30.52 -19.23
CA ASP A 365 -17.59 -31.48 -19.10
C ASP A 365 -17.37 -31.89 -17.64
N GLN A 366 -17.42 -30.93 -16.71
CA GLN A 366 -17.37 -31.18 -15.26
C GLN A 366 -18.46 -32.15 -14.81
N GLN A 367 -19.69 -31.95 -15.29
CA GLN A 367 -20.80 -32.86 -14.99
C GLN A 367 -20.57 -34.25 -15.58
N ARG A 368 -20.05 -34.34 -16.80
CA ARG A 368 -19.69 -35.62 -17.43
C ARG A 368 -18.59 -36.38 -16.66
N PHE A 369 -17.73 -35.68 -15.92
CA PHE A 369 -16.73 -36.26 -15.03
C PHE A 369 -17.24 -36.57 -13.61
N GLY A 370 -18.53 -36.47 -13.38
CA GLY A 370 -19.17 -36.92 -12.13
C GLY A 370 -19.46 -35.82 -11.12
N LEU A 371 -19.20 -34.54 -11.42
CA LEU A 371 -19.76 -33.44 -10.62
C LEU A 371 -21.27 -33.34 -10.84
N SER A 372 -22.01 -32.89 -9.84
CA SER A 372 -23.40 -32.50 -10.09
C SER A 372 -23.45 -31.24 -10.97
N MET A 373 -24.50 -31.07 -11.75
CA MET A 373 -24.67 -29.86 -12.56
C MET A 373 -24.72 -28.59 -11.68
N ALA A 374 -25.34 -28.70 -10.51
CA ALA A 374 -25.35 -27.65 -9.49
C ALA A 374 -23.93 -27.19 -9.10
N GLU A 375 -23.06 -28.13 -8.75
CA GLU A 375 -21.67 -27.83 -8.38
C GLU A 375 -20.85 -27.26 -9.54
N ALA A 376 -21.05 -27.79 -10.75
CA ALA A 376 -20.37 -27.29 -11.94
C ALA A 376 -20.74 -25.82 -12.24
N LEU A 377 -22.02 -25.48 -12.10
CA LEU A 377 -22.53 -24.12 -12.22
C LEU A 377 -22.03 -23.20 -11.10
N ILE A 378 -21.96 -23.66 -9.85
CA ILE A 378 -21.37 -22.90 -8.74
C ILE A 378 -19.90 -22.58 -9.04
N GLN A 379 -19.10 -23.57 -9.47
CA GLN A 379 -17.69 -23.35 -9.83
C GLN A 379 -17.52 -22.39 -11.03
N MET A 380 -18.51 -22.31 -11.91
CA MET A 380 -18.51 -21.35 -13.01
C MET A 380 -18.60 -19.90 -12.51
N THR A 381 -19.29 -19.65 -11.39
CA THR A 381 -19.38 -18.29 -10.78
C THR A 381 -18.04 -17.76 -10.27
N ASP A 382 -17.07 -18.64 -10.01
CA ASP A 382 -15.71 -18.24 -9.64
C ASP A 382 -14.90 -17.77 -10.85
N ARG A 383 -15.15 -18.36 -12.02
CA ARG A 383 -14.45 -18.06 -13.29
C ARG A 383 -15.06 -16.90 -14.06
N VAL A 384 -16.34 -16.60 -13.84
CA VAL A 384 -17.05 -15.50 -14.50
C VAL A 384 -17.66 -14.57 -13.46
N ASN A 385 -17.12 -13.36 -13.37
CA ASN A 385 -17.68 -12.33 -12.50
C ASN A 385 -18.90 -11.66 -13.15
N SER A 386 -20.04 -12.34 -13.14
CA SER A 386 -21.32 -11.81 -13.66
C SER A 386 -22.41 -11.94 -12.60
N ARG A 387 -23.18 -10.86 -12.40
CA ARG A 387 -24.34 -10.90 -11.49
C ARG A 387 -25.48 -11.73 -12.09
N ASP A 388 -25.67 -11.67 -13.40
CA ASP A 388 -26.70 -12.44 -14.08
C ASP A 388 -26.43 -13.94 -14.02
N LEU A 389 -25.16 -14.32 -14.12
CA LEU A 389 -24.76 -15.70 -13.90
C LEU A 389 -25.10 -16.16 -12.48
N GLN A 390 -24.80 -15.35 -11.46
CA GLN A 390 -25.14 -15.69 -10.07
C GLN A 390 -26.65 -15.89 -9.90
N TYR A 391 -27.47 -15.00 -10.47
CA TYR A 391 -28.93 -15.16 -10.43
C TYR A 391 -29.41 -16.43 -11.14
N PHE A 392 -28.86 -16.73 -12.31
CA PHE A 392 -29.15 -17.98 -13.03
C PHE A 392 -28.78 -19.21 -12.18
N VAL A 393 -27.57 -19.27 -11.64
CA VAL A 393 -27.11 -20.41 -10.83
C VAL A 393 -27.97 -20.56 -9.58
N THR A 394 -28.23 -19.49 -8.84
CA THR A 394 -29.10 -19.52 -7.66
C THR A 394 -30.51 -19.99 -8.00
N ALA A 395 -31.08 -19.52 -9.11
CA ALA A 395 -32.41 -19.93 -9.54
C ALA A 395 -32.45 -21.42 -9.91
N VAL A 396 -31.42 -21.94 -10.60
CA VAL A 396 -31.29 -23.37 -10.89
C VAL A 396 -31.22 -24.20 -9.62
N LEU A 397 -30.41 -23.78 -8.63
CA LEU A 397 -30.27 -24.49 -7.35
C LEU A 397 -31.61 -24.58 -6.60
N ILE A 398 -32.30 -23.44 -6.45
CA ILE A 398 -33.62 -23.38 -5.80
C ILE A 398 -34.62 -24.27 -6.55
N GLN A 399 -34.59 -24.22 -7.88
CA GLN A 399 -35.57 -24.94 -8.69
C GLN A 399 -35.31 -26.45 -8.72
N ALA A 400 -34.06 -26.87 -8.61
CA ALA A 400 -33.67 -28.27 -8.48
C ALA A 400 -34.13 -28.87 -7.13
N GLU A 401 -34.11 -28.09 -6.05
CA GLU A 401 -34.60 -28.53 -4.74
C GLU A 401 -36.13 -28.55 -4.64
N THR A 402 -36.79 -27.56 -5.24
CA THR A 402 -38.25 -27.38 -5.13
C THR A 402 -39.05 -28.05 -6.24
N GLY A 403 -38.42 -28.52 -7.32
CA GLY A 403 -39.04 -29.29 -8.41
C GLY A 403 -39.99 -28.52 -9.34
N GLY A 404 -40.12 -27.20 -9.19
CA GLY A 404 -40.94 -26.36 -10.08
C GLY A 404 -40.34 -26.07 -11.47
N ASN A 405 -40.95 -25.12 -12.18
CA ASN A 405 -40.77 -24.98 -13.63
C ASN A 405 -39.53 -24.16 -14.04
N LEU A 406 -38.41 -24.84 -14.27
CA LEU A 406 -37.17 -24.23 -14.80
C LEU A 406 -37.40 -23.44 -16.09
N THR A 407 -38.33 -23.85 -16.96
CA THR A 407 -38.62 -23.15 -18.21
C THR A 407 -39.10 -21.73 -17.95
N GLU A 408 -40.07 -21.56 -17.04
CA GLU A 408 -40.63 -20.25 -16.68
C GLU A 408 -39.56 -19.36 -16.02
N VAL A 409 -38.71 -19.94 -15.17
CA VAL A 409 -37.61 -19.23 -14.52
C VAL A 409 -36.59 -18.71 -15.55
N MET A 410 -36.19 -19.54 -16.53
CA MET A 410 -35.26 -19.12 -17.58
C MET A 410 -35.85 -17.97 -18.42
N GLU A 411 -37.14 -18.02 -18.76
CA GLU A 411 -37.79 -16.94 -19.52
C GLU A 411 -37.82 -15.62 -18.73
N LYS A 412 -38.18 -15.68 -17.44
CA LYS A 412 -38.18 -14.50 -16.57
C LYS A 412 -36.79 -13.90 -16.44
N ILE A 413 -35.75 -14.71 -16.22
CA ILE A 413 -34.37 -14.23 -16.14
C ILE A 413 -33.93 -13.62 -17.47
N GLY A 414 -34.20 -14.28 -18.60
CA GLY A 414 -33.87 -13.77 -19.92
C GLY A 414 -34.53 -12.41 -20.21
N GLN A 415 -35.81 -12.27 -19.84
CA GLN A 415 -36.54 -11.02 -19.99
C GLN A 415 -35.98 -9.90 -19.10
N LEU A 416 -35.73 -10.19 -17.82
CA LEU A 416 -35.15 -9.23 -16.87
C LEU A 416 -33.78 -8.71 -17.33
N ILE A 417 -32.91 -9.60 -17.85
CA ILE A 417 -31.60 -9.18 -18.36
C ILE A 417 -31.78 -8.31 -19.62
N ARG A 418 -32.70 -8.68 -20.52
CA ARG A 418 -33.00 -7.91 -21.74
C ARG A 418 -33.52 -6.51 -21.42
N ASP A 419 -34.46 -6.40 -20.48
CA ASP A 419 -35.00 -5.12 -20.03
C ASP A 419 -33.91 -4.25 -19.40
N ARG A 420 -33.02 -4.84 -18.59
CA ARG A 420 -31.86 -4.14 -18.02
C ARG A 420 -30.89 -3.65 -19.09
N LEU A 421 -30.61 -4.45 -20.13
CA LEU A 421 -29.74 -4.05 -21.23
C LEU A 421 -30.36 -2.94 -22.08
N ASN A 422 -31.66 -3.03 -22.37
CA ASN A 422 -32.42 -2.01 -23.08
C ASN A 422 -32.46 -0.69 -22.29
N PHE A 423 -32.67 -0.77 -20.97
CA PHE A 423 -32.62 0.38 -20.09
C PHE A 423 -31.23 1.05 -20.12
N LYS A 424 -30.15 0.28 -19.98
CA LYS A 424 -28.78 0.80 -20.10
C LYS A 424 -28.51 1.45 -21.46
N ALA A 425 -28.99 0.85 -22.55
CA ALA A 425 -28.86 1.40 -23.90
C ALA A 425 -29.63 2.72 -24.04
N LYS A 426 -30.86 2.78 -23.50
CA LYS A 426 -31.67 4.01 -23.50
C LYS A 426 -31.01 5.13 -22.72
N VAL A 427 -30.49 4.84 -21.52
CA VAL A 427 -29.76 5.82 -20.70
C VAL A 427 -28.48 6.31 -21.40
N LYS A 428 -27.72 5.41 -22.02
CA LYS A 428 -26.54 5.79 -22.82
C LYS A 428 -26.91 6.70 -24.00
N GLY A 429 -28.03 6.42 -24.67
CA GLY A 429 -28.54 7.27 -25.75
C GLY A 429 -28.97 8.65 -25.26
N LEU A 430 -29.73 8.71 -24.15
CA LEU A 430 -30.19 9.97 -23.56
C LEU A 430 -29.04 10.83 -23.01
N THR A 431 -27.98 10.21 -22.49
CA THR A 431 -26.80 10.93 -21.96
C THR A 431 -25.76 11.26 -23.03
N ALA A 432 -25.92 10.81 -24.27
CA ALA A 432 -24.95 11.02 -25.34
C ALA A 432 -24.75 12.52 -25.64
N GLU A 433 -25.84 13.27 -25.72
CA GLU A 433 -25.81 14.73 -25.96
C GLU A 433 -25.00 15.46 -24.88
N GLY A 434 -25.31 15.21 -23.61
CA GLY A 434 -24.58 15.79 -22.47
C GLY A 434 -23.09 15.41 -22.46
N ARG A 435 -22.76 14.17 -22.86
CA ARG A 435 -21.38 13.70 -23.00
C ARG A 435 -20.64 14.42 -24.14
N PHE A 436 -21.27 14.62 -25.29
CA PHE A 436 -20.69 15.37 -26.40
C PHE A 436 -20.47 16.85 -26.05
N SER A 437 -21.45 17.50 -25.41
CA SER A 437 -21.30 18.88 -24.93
C SER A 437 -20.17 19.02 -23.91
N ALA A 438 -20.05 18.07 -22.97
CA ALA A 438 -18.93 18.02 -22.03
C ALA A 438 -17.58 17.87 -22.75
N LEU A 439 -17.50 16.98 -23.74
CA LEU A 439 -16.28 16.75 -24.52
C LEU A 439 -15.84 18.02 -25.25
N ILE A 440 -16.77 18.74 -25.88
CA ILE A 440 -16.50 20.01 -26.56
C ILE A 440 -15.94 21.04 -25.57
N LEU A 441 -16.57 21.21 -24.41
CA LEU A 441 -16.13 22.16 -23.39
C LEU A 441 -14.72 21.87 -22.86
N VAL A 442 -14.34 20.60 -22.77
CA VAL A 442 -13.00 20.16 -22.33
C VAL A 442 -11.96 20.36 -23.45
N ILE A 443 -12.31 20.06 -24.70
CA ILE A 443 -11.37 20.19 -25.83
C ILE A 443 -11.15 21.65 -26.23
N LEU A 444 -12.17 22.50 -26.13
CA LEU A 444 -12.16 23.89 -26.58
C LEU A 444 -10.95 24.70 -26.07
N PRO A 445 -10.64 24.78 -24.75
CA PRO A 445 -9.51 25.57 -24.26
C PRO A 445 -8.15 25.05 -24.75
N ILE A 446 -8.01 23.73 -24.93
CA ILE A 446 -6.78 23.12 -25.46
C ILE A 446 -6.59 23.54 -26.92
N VAL A 447 -7.64 23.41 -27.73
CA VAL A 447 -7.60 23.82 -29.14
C VAL A 447 -7.32 25.32 -29.26
N MET A 448 -7.98 26.15 -28.45
CA MET A 448 -7.75 27.60 -28.45
C MET A 448 -6.32 27.95 -28.06
N PHE A 449 -5.72 27.26 -27.09
CA PHE A 449 -4.31 27.44 -26.74
C PHE A 449 -3.38 27.18 -27.93
N PHE A 450 -3.57 26.07 -28.65
CA PHE A 450 -2.77 25.78 -29.85
C PHE A 450 -3.03 26.74 -31.01
N VAL A 451 -4.27 27.16 -31.22
CA VAL A 451 -4.63 28.16 -32.23
C VAL A 451 -3.93 29.50 -31.94
N ILE A 452 -3.93 29.93 -30.68
CA ILE A 452 -3.23 31.16 -30.25
C ILE A 452 -1.72 31.02 -30.49
N LEU A 453 -1.11 29.89 -30.16
CA LEU A 453 0.31 29.63 -30.44
C LEU A 453 0.65 29.69 -31.93
N LEU A 454 -0.27 29.28 -32.81
CA LEU A 454 -0.07 29.33 -34.26
C LEU A 454 -0.26 30.74 -34.84
N ILE A 455 -1.25 31.49 -34.35
CA ILE A 455 -1.58 32.84 -34.85
C ILE A 455 -0.62 33.89 -34.30
N ASN A 456 -0.29 33.80 -33.01
CA ASN A 456 0.58 34.75 -32.32
C ASN A 456 1.49 33.99 -31.33
N PRO A 457 2.65 33.51 -31.80
CA PRO A 457 3.56 32.71 -31.00
C PRO A 457 4.13 33.49 -29.81
N ASP A 458 4.35 34.80 -29.94
CA ASP A 458 4.85 35.64 -28.84
C ASP A 458 3.85 35.71 -27.69
N TYR A 459 2.56 35.87 -27.99
CA TYR A 459 1.51 35.87 -26.97
C TYR A 459 1.32 34.49 -26.32
N GLY A 460 1.36 33.41 -27.11
CA GLY A 460 1.25 32.04 -26.58
C GLY A 460 2.47 31.61 -25.75
N MET A 461 3.68 32.01 -26.15
CA MET A 461 4.91 31.71 -25.43
C MET A 461 5.02 32.48 -24.12
N ALA A 462 4.46 33.69 -24.02
CA ALA A 462 4.37 34.39 -22.74
C ALA A 462 3.65 33.56 -21.65
N LEU A 463 2.62 32.80 -22.04
CA LEU A 463 1.89 31.92 -21.11
C LEU A 463 2.74 30.71 -20.64
N VAL A 464 3.69 30.25 -21.46
CA VAL A 464 4.53 29.08 -21.18
C VAL A 464 5.87 29.46 -20.54
N GLN A 465 6.41 30.63 -20.82
CA GLN A 465 7.75 31.03 -20.37
C GLN A 465 7.71 31.91 -19.12
N GLU A 466 6.66 32.71 -18.92
CA GLU A 466 6.56 33.59 -17.76
C GLU A 466 6.05 32.87 -16.51
N GLU A 467 6.56 33.26 -15.33
CA GLU A 467 6.16 32.68 -14.04
C GLU A 467 4.66 32.88 -13.75
N LEU A 468 4.08 34.01 -14.18
CA LEU A 468 2.66 34.29 -14.05
C LEU A 468 1.82 33.41 -14.98
N GLY A 469 2.32 33.13 -16.19
CA GLY A 469 1.68 32.22 -17.15
C GLY A 469 1.56 30.79 -16.62
N HIS A 470 2.63 30.26 -16.00
CA HIS A 470 2.60 28.95 -15.34
C HIS A 470 1.54 28.87 -14.23
N LYS A 471 1.38 29.92 -13.42
CA LYS A 471 0.37 29.98 -12.34
C LYS A 471 -1.05 29.99 -12.90
N LEU A 472 -1.29 30.74 -13.99
CA LEU A 472 -2.58 30.77 -14.68
C LEU A 472 -2.91 29.43 -15.35
N LEU A 473 -1.92 28.79 -15.98
CA LEU A 473 -2.07 27.43 -16.54
C LEU A 473 -2.43 26.42 -15.45
N LEU A 474 -1.73 26.44 -14.32
CA LEU A 474 -2.04 25.57 -13.18
C LEU A 474 -3.47 25.81 -12.66
N ALA A 475 -3.88 27.06 -12.48
CA ALA A 475 -5.24 27.41 -12.06
C ALA A 475 -6.29 26.95 -13.08
N GLY A 476 -6.02 27.14 -14.37
CA GLY A 476 -6.85 26.65 -15.46
C GLY A 476 -6.99 25.13 -15.43
N CYS A 477 -5.89 24.38 -15.33
CA CYS A 477 -5.91 22.93 -15.21
C CYS A 477 -6.73 22.45 -14.00
N ILE A 478 -6.59 23.08 -12.84
CA ILE A 478 -7.36 22.74 -11.64
C ILE A 478 -8.86 22.99 -11.87
N SER A 479 -9.23 24.16 -12.41
CA SER A 479 -10.64 24.48 -12.72
C SER A 479 -11.24 23.50 -13.73
N MET A 480 -10.45 23.07 -14.71
CA MET A 480 -10.86 22.13 -15.75
C MET A 480 -11.05 20.72 -15.19
N LEU A 481 -10.16 20.28 -14.29
CA LEU A 481 -10.31 19.03 -13.55
C LEU A 481 -11.57 19.04 -12.67
N LEU A 482 -11.84 20.15 -11.97
CA LEU A 482 -13.05 20.32 -11.17
C LEU A 482 -14.31 20.29 -12.04
N GLY A 483 -14.30 20.97 -13.19
CA GLY A 483 -15.39 20.93 -14.17
C GLY A 483 -15.63 19.53 -14.74
N CYS A 484 -14.56 18.82 -15.13
CA CYS A 484 -14.63 17.42 -15.59
C CYS A 484 -15.22 16.50 -14.51
N PHE A 485 -14.78 16.67 -13.26
CA PHE A 485 -15.29 15.90 -12.14
C PHE A 485 -16.78 16.16 -11.87
N ALA A 486 -17.21 17.42 -11.90
CA ALA A 486 -18.62 17.80 -11.75
C ALA A 486 -19.47 17.18 -12.87
N MET A 487 -19.03 17.27 -14.13
CA MET A 487 -19.72 16.68 -15.28
C MET A 487 -19.78 15.15 -15.19
N TYR A 488 -18.67 14.50 -14.80
CA TYR A 488 -18.63 13.05 -14.58
C TYR A 488 -19.65 12.63 -13.51
N LYS A 489 -19.76 13.37 -12.41
CA LYS A 489 -20.71 13.07 -11.34
C LYS A 489 -22.17 13.23 -11.80
N LEU A 490 -22.48 14.32 -12.52
CA LEU A 490 -23.82 14.58 -13.07
C LEU A 490 -24.27 13.50 -14.06
N ILE A 491 -23.38 13.11 -14.98
CA ILE A 491 -23.69 12.06 -15.96
C ILE A 491 -23.87 10.72 -15.24
N LYS A 492 -22.99 10.41 -14.29
CA LYS A 492 -23.06 9.16 -13.55
C LYS A 492 -24.31 9.03 -12.68
N SER A 493 -24.81 10.13 -12.08
CA SER A 493 -26.04 10.10 -11.28
C SER A 493 -27.29 9.78 -12.10
N VAL A 494 -27.25 9.94 -13.42
CA VAL A 494 -28.33 9.52 -14.32
C VAL A 494 -28.21 8.04 -14.70
N GLU A 495 -27.00 7.45 -14.59
CA GLU A 495 -26.72 6.05 -14.91
C GLU A 495 -26.90 5.08 -13.76
N THR A 496 -26.85 5.57 -12.51
CA THR A 496 -27.09 4.82 -11.28
C THR A 496 -28.52 4.95 -10.83
#